data_AF-A0A7S1IUR2-F1
#
_entry.id   AF-A0A7S1IUR2-F1
#
_cell.length_a   1.000
_cell.length_b   1.000
_cell.length_c   1.000
_cell.angle_alpha   90.00
_cell.angle_beta   90.00
_cell.angle_gamma   90.00
#
_symmetry.space_group_name_H-M   'P 1'
#
loop_
_entity.id
_entity.type
_entity.pdbx_description
1 polymer ?
#
loop_
_entity_poly.entity_id
_entity_poly.type
_entity_poly.pdbx_seq_one_letter_code
_entity_poly.pdbx_strand_id
1 'polypeptide(L)'
;ARFGVRPLLDLFANRYNKQLNRFYSRRPDRMAEGVNALAQTWPTTRVLYANPPWSLITEFLQKVSDEGATVLTVLPVWQAQPWWAEFRRMWAAPPLYLRG
;
A
#
# COMPACT_ATOMS: atom_id res chain seq x y z
N ALA A 1 8.44 2.27 -14.70
CA ALA A 1 9.62 2.71 -13.94
C ALA A 1 10.14 1.55 -13.10
N ARG A 2 11.46 1.41 -12.93
CA ARG A 2 12.05 0.46 -11.96
C ARG A 2 12.35 1.23 -10.68
N PHE A 3 11.66 0.92 -9.59
CA PHE A 3 11.79 1.63 -8.31
C PHE A 3 12.92 1.10 -7.41
N GLY A 4 13.81 0.23 -7.94
CA GLY A 4 14.90 -0.39 -7.17
C GLY A 4 14.46 -1.38 -6.08
N VAL A 5 13.16 -1.52 -5.84
CA VAL A 5 12.57 -2.46 -4.88
C VAL A 5 11.80 -3.57 -5.58
N ARG A 6 11.66 -4.71 -4.91
CA ARG A 6 10.83 -5.83 -5.36
C ARG A 6 9.78 -6.15 -4.30
N PRO A 7 8.58 -5.53 -4.40
CA PRO A 7 7.50 -5.80 -3.48
C PRO A 7 7.08 -7.28 -3.51
N LEU A 8 6.71 -7.82 -2.36
CA LEU A 8 6.30 -9.21 -2.19
C LEU A 8 4.80 -9.43 -2.39
N LEU A 9 3.99 -8.50 -1.91
CA LEU A 9 2.55 -8.66 -1.72
C LEU A 9 1.80 -7.37 -2.05
N ASP A 10 0.70 -7.47 -2.80
CA ASP A 10 -0.20 -6.36 -3.12
C ASP A 10 -1.33 -6.30 -2.09
N LEU A 11 -1.35 -5.23 -1.29
CA LEU A 11 -2.26 -5.11 -0.16
C LEU A 11 -3.70 -4.77 -0.59
N PHE A 12 -3.91 -4.16 -1.76
CA PHE A 12 -5.23 -3.63 -2.12
C PHE A 12 -5.60 -3.98 -3.56
N ALA A 13 -5.90 -5.27 -3.80
CA ALA A 13 -6.20 -5.76 -5.14
C ALA A 13 -7.35 -6.75 -5.21
N ASN A 14 -7.65 -7.16 -6.44
CA ASN A 14 -8.43 -8.33 -6.78
C ASN A 14 -7.68 -9.14 -7.86
N ARG A 15 -8.23 -10.29 -8.24
CA ARG A 15 -7.57 -11.19 -9.20
C ARG A 15 -7.24 -10.55 -10.56
N TYR A 16 -7.97 -9.49 -10.96
CA TYR A 16 -7.87 -8.85 -12.27
C TYR A 16 -6.94 -7.64 -12.28
N ASN A 17 -6.80 -6.91 -11.16
CA ASN A 17 -6.03 -5.67 -11.11
C ASN A 17 -4.76 -5.73 -10.24
N LYS A 18 -4.47 -6.90 -9.66
CA LYS A 18 -3.24 -7.12 -8.88
C LYS A 18 -2.00 -6.74 -9.68
N GLN A 19 -1.08 -6.02 -9.05
CA GLN A 19 0.22 -5.68 -9.63
C GLN A 19 1.27 -6.76 -9.36
N LEU A 20 0.95 -7.70 -8.49
CA LEU A 20 1.81 -8.81 -8.05
C LEU A 20 1.02 -10.12 -8.04
N ASN A 21 1.72 -11.26 -8.04
CA ASN A 21 1.07 -12.56 -8.00
C ASN A 21 0.36 -12.84 -6.66
N ARG A 22 0.95 -12.36 -5.56
CA ARG A 22 0.42 -12.49 -4.20
C ARG A 22 -0.35 -11.22 -3.86
N PHE A 23 -1.56 -11.34 -3.32
CA PHE A 23 -2.36 -10.19 -2.95
C PHE A 23 -3.40 -10.47 -1.86
N TYR A 24 -3.83 -9.42 -1.18
CA TYR A 24 -5.04 -9.40 -0.36
C TYR A 24 -6.20 -8.77 -1.11
N SER A 25 -7.42 -9.26 -0.84
CA SER A 25 -8.64 -8.80 -1.49
C SER A 25 -9.64 -8.19 -0.53
N ARG A 26 -10.48 -7.28 -1.03
CA ARG A 26 -11.57 -6.68 -0.23
C ARG A 26 -12.63 -7.71 0.19
N ARG A 27 -12.90 -8.70 -0.67
CA ARG A 27 -13.90 -9.76 -0.48
C ARG A 27 -13.23 -11.13 -0.65
N PRO A 28 -13.81 -12.22 -0.12
CA PRO A 28 -13.31 -13.57 -0.36
C PRO A 28 -13.03 -13.82 -1.84
N ASP A 29 -11.78 -14.19 -2.13
CA ASP A 29 -11.33 -14.56 -3.46
C ASP A 29 -10.41 -15.77 -3.30
N ARG A 30 -10.65 -16.83 -4.09
CA ARG A 30 -9.87 -18.08 -4.02
C ARG A 30 -8.40 -17.89 -4.38
N MET A 31 -8.06 -16.81 -5.09
CA MET A 31 -6.68 -16.50 -5.47
C MET A 31 -6.00 -15.52 -4.50
N ALA A 32 -6.74 -14.93 -3.55
CA ALA A 32 -6.17 -14.01 -2.57
C ALA A 32 -5.61 -14.79 -1.37
N GLU A 33 -4.52 -14.29 -0.80
CA GLU A 33 -3.91 -14.86 0.41
C GLU A 33 -4.64 -14.45 1.69
N GLY A 34 -5.54 -13.48 1.60
CA GLY A 34 -6.26 -12.93 2.74
C GLY A 34 -7.32 -11.92 2.31
N VAL A 35 -8.29 -11.72 3.19
CA VAL A 35 -9.38 -10.75 3.01
C VAL A 35 -9.18 -9.58 3.96
N ASN A 36 -9.42 -8.35 3.50
CA ASN A 36 -9.20 -7.12 4.25
C ASN A 36 -7.75 -6.98 4.75
N ALA A 37 -6.90 -6.35 3.95
CA ALA A 37 -5.49 -6.19 4.28
C ALA A 37 -5.21 -5.54 5.64
N LEU A 38 -6.04 -4.59 6.09
CA LEU A 38 -5.82 -3.91 7.37
C LEU A 38 -6.01 -4.85 8.58
N ALA A 39 -6.78 -5.93 8.41
CA ALA A 39 -6.98 -6.96 9.44
C ALA A 39 -5.92 -8.07 9.41
N GLN A 40 -5.03 -8.09 8.42
CA GLN A 40 -3.98 -9.11 8.29
C GLN A 40 -2.71 -8.69 9.04
N THR A 41 -1.95 -9.68 9.51
CA THR A 41 -0.55 -9.49 9.87
C THR A 41 0.27 -9.34 8.59
N TRP A 42 1.08 -8.30 8.48
CA TRP A 42 1.91 -8.08 7.30
C TRP A 42 3.31 -8.68 7.47
N PRO A 43 3.93 -9.19 6.38
CA PRO A 43 5.31 -9.63 6.41
C PRO A 43 6.25 -8.41 6.35
N THR A 44 6.37 -7.68 7.46
CA THR A 44 7.05 -6.37 7.55
C THR A 44 8.55 -6.41 7.26
N THR A 45 9.18 -7.59 7.31
CA THR A 45 10.58 -7.80 6.89
C THR A 45 10.77 -7.70 5.36
N ARG A 46 9.69 -7.51 4.59
CA ARG A 46 9.69 -7.45 3.13
C ARG A 46 9.01 -6.15 2.68
N VAL A 47 9.40 -5.67 1.50
CA VAL A 47 8.71 -4.53 0.86
C VAL A 47 7.33 -4.98 0.39
N LEU A 48 6.30 -4.18 0.66
CA LEU A 48 4.93 -4.41 0.23
C LEU A 48 4.55 -3.41 -0.87
N TYR A 49 3.47 -3.68 -1.60
CA TYR A 49 2.87 -2.74 -2.55
C TYR A 49 1.46 -2.35 -2.10
N ALA A 50 1.11 -1.07 -2.25
CA ALA A 50 -0.22 -0.59 -1.93
C ALA A 50 -0.70 0.47 -2.93
N ASN A 51 -1.94 0.33 -3.37
CA ASN A 51 -2.74 1.39 -3.98
C ASN A 51 -4.08 1.43 -3.25
N PRO A 52 -4.11 1.98 -2.02
CA PRO A 52 -5.28 1.88 -1.15
C PRO A 52 -6.48 2.65 -1.73
N PRO A 53 -7.72 2.16 -1.50
CA PRO A 53 -8.91 2.98 -1.69
C PRO A 53 -8.79 4.29 -0.92
N TRP A 54 -9.24 5.40 -1.51
CA TRP A 54 -9.07 6.73 -0.92
C TRP A 54 -9.62 6.87 0.50
N SER A 55 -10.73 6.20 0.78
CA SER A 55 -11.37 6.20 2.11
C SER A 55 -10.60 5.45 3.18
N LEU A 56 -9.53 4.72 2.82
CA LEU A 56 -8.72 3.91 3.74
C LEU A 56 -7.29 4.42 3.87
N ILE A 57 -6.94 5.56 3.26
CA ILE A 57 -5.57 6.08 3.25
C ILE A 57 -5.08 6.34 4.67
N THR A 58 -5.91 6.97 5.51
CA THR A 58 -5.55 7.30 6.90
C THR A 58 -5.24 6.04 7.70
N GLU A 59 -6.14 5.06 7.71
CA GLU A 59 -5.97 3.80 8.45
C GLU A 59 -4.81 2.96 7.89
N PHE A 60 -4.61 2.98 6.58
CA PHE A 60 -3.46 2.36 5.94
C PHE A 60 -2.15 2.96 6.43
N LEU A 61 -2.01 4.29 6.40
CA LEU A 61 -0.79 4.97 6.84
C LEU A 61 -0.53 4.77 8.34
N GLN A 62 -1.59 4.79 9.17
CA GLN A 62 -1.48 4.49 10.59
C GLN A 62 -0.91 3.08 10.80
N LYS A 63 -1.47 2.07 10.13
CA LYS A 63 -0.97 0.69 10.23
C LYS A 63 0.46 0.52 9.71
N VAL A 64 0.82 1.22 8.61
CA VAL A 64 2.21 1.21 8.11
C VAL A 64 3.17 1.73 9.19
N SER A 65 2.80 2.82 9.87
CA SER A 65 3.59 3.38 10.96
C SER A 65 3.66 2.43 12.15
N ASP A 66 2.53 1.91 12.60
CA ASP A 66 2.44 1.05 13.79
C ASP A 66 3.20 -0.27 13.65
N GLU A 67 3.19 -0.86 12.46
CA GLU A 67 3.89 -2.11 12.18
C GLU A 67 5.33 -1.92 11.69
N GLY A 68 5.77 -0.68 11.45
CA GLY A 68 7.09 -0.39 10.87
C GLY A 68 7.27 -0.99 9.46
N ALA A 69 6.20 -1.04 8.66
CA ALA A 69 6.20 -1.68 7.36
C ALA A 69 6.88 -0.81 6.29
N THR A 70 7.69 -1.42 5.40
CA THR A 70 8.20 -0.72 4.22
C THR A 70 7.26 -0.96 3.03
N VAL A 71 6.67 0.11 2.49
CA VAL A 71 5.66 0.01 1.43
C VAL A 71 5.99 0.90 0.24
N LEU A 72 6.00 0.31 -0.96
CA LEU A 72 5.90 1.04 -2.22
C LEU A 72 4.42 1.38 -2.44
N THR A 73 4.05 2.63 -2.22
CA THR A 73 2.65 3.07 -2.29
C THR A 73 2.39 4.08 -3.39
N VAL A 74 1.19 4.05 -3.97
CA VAL A 74 0.65 5.06 -4.89
C VAL A 74 -0.48 5.79 -4.17
N LEU A 75 -0.33 7.09 -3.98
CA LEU A 75 -1.32 7.94 -3.32
C LEU A 75 -1.57 9.20 -4.15
N PRO A 76 -2.78 9.79 -4.07
CA PRO A 76 -3.05 11.06 -4.71
C PRO A 76 -2.28 12.21 -4.03
N VAL A 77 -1.90 13.23 -4.81
CA VAL A 77 -1.23 14.44 -4.29
C VAL A 77 -2.27 15.39 -3.71
N TRP A 78 -2.79 15.09 -2.53
CA TRP A 78 -3.84 15.88 -1.87
C TRP A 78 -3.31 16.58 -0.62
N GLN A 79 -2.61 17.69 -0.83
CA GLN A 79 -1.87 18.37 0.24
C GLN A 79 -2.74 18.93 1.37
N ALA A 80 -4.02 19.18 1.10
CA ALA A 80 -4.98 19.68 2.09
C ALA A 80 -5.58 18.59 2.99
N GLN A 81 -5.32 17.31 2.71
CA GLN A 81 -5.82 16.21 3.54
C GLN A 81 -4.98 16.07 4.81
N PRO A 82 -5.61 15.77 5.97
CA PRO A 82 -4.88 15.63 7.23
C PRO A 82 -3.69 14.68 7.11
N TRP A 83 -3.92 13.47 6.57
CA TRP A 83 -2.93 12.39 6.42
C TRP A 83 -1.71 12.74 5.55
N TRP A 84 -1.75 13.84 4.77
CA TRP A 84 -0.66 14.21 3.87
C TRP A 84 0.61 14.57 4.64
N ALA A 85 0.47 15.24 5.79
CA ALA A 85 1.60 15.67 6.59
C ALA A 85 2.34 14.47 7.21
N GLU A 86 1.60 13.49 7.72
CA GLU A 86 2.14 12.24 8.25
C GLU A 86 2.79 11.42 7.14
N PHE A 87 2.10 11.26 5.99
CA PHE A 87 2.66 10.55 4.84
C PHE A 87 4.02 11.11 4.43
N ARG A 88 4.18 12.44 4.38
CA ARG A 88 5.45 13.08 4.04
C ARG A 88 6.58 12.77 5.01
N ARG A 89 6.28 12.59 6.30
CA ARG A 89 7.28 12.23 7.31
C ARG A 89 7.76 10.78 7.17
N MET A 90 6.96 9.94 6.52
CA MET A 90 7.25 8.51 6.32
C MET A 90 8.08 8.23 5.05
N TRP A 91 8.44 9.24 4.26
CA TRP A 91 9.18 9.04 3.02
C TRP A 91 10.59 8.50 3.26
N ALA A 92 10.83 7.27 2.79
CA ALA A 92 12.17 6.69 2.73
C ALA A 92 12.97 7.12 1.48
N ALA A 93 12.28 7.63 0.46
CA ALA A 93 12.88 8.08 -0.80
C ALA A 93 12.01 9.20 -1.43
N PRO A 94 12.58 10.04 -2.32
CA PRO A 94 11.81 11.05 -3.04
C PRO A 94 10.65 10.43 -3.84
N PRO A 95 9.44 11.01 -3.82
CA PRO A 95 8.31 10.49 -4.57
C PRO A 95 8.49 10.71 -6.08
N LEU A 96 7.96 9.77 -6.87
CA LEU A 96 7.79 9.97 -8.30
C LEU A 96 6.40 10.54 -8.57
N TYR A 97 6.33 11.73 -9.15
CA TYR A 97 5.07 12.31 -9.63
C TYR A 97 4.69 11.70 -10.97
N LEU A 98 3.57 10.98 -11.00
CA LEU A 98 2.99 10.46 -12.23
C LEU A 98 2.25 11.59 -12.95
N ARG A 99 2.59 11.84 -14.21
CA ARG A 99 1.85 12.75 -15.10
C ARG A 99 0.83 11.93 -15.89
N GLY A 100 -0.39 12.46 -15.99
CA GLY A 100 -1.43 11.95 -16.89
C GLY A 100 -1.18 12.36 -18.33
#